data_AF-A0A7W9TKQ2-F1
#
_entry.id   AF-A0A7W9TKQ2-F1
#
_cell.length_a   1.000
_cell.length_b   1.000
_cell.length_c   1.000
_cell.angle_alpha   90.00
_cell.angle_beta   90.00
_cell.angle_gamma   90.00
#
_symmetry.space_group_name_H-M   'P 1'
#
loop_
_entity.id
_entity.type
_entity.pdbx_description
1 polymer ?
#
loop_
_entity_poly.entity_id
_entity_poly.type
_entity_poly.pdbx_seq_one_letter_code
_entity_poly.pdbx_strand_id
1 'polypeptide(L)'
;MKPRVTVITLGVDDLERSLRFYRDGLGLATEGIIGEEFEDGAVAFFDLQPGLKLAVWPRASLAKDSGLPLSSASATEFSLVWCFINTIIYTQLWPLLHARLSRGWPRRSWS
;
A
#
# COMPACT_ATOMS: atom_id res chain seq x y z
N MET A 1 2.04 24.94 -8.36
CA MET A 1 1.25 23.92 -7.64
C MET A 1 2.18 22.81 -7.17
N LYS A 2 1.94 22.17 -6.02
CA LYS A 2 2.72 21.01 -5.53
C LYS A 2 1.82 19.76 -5.57
N PRO A 3 2.16 18.72 -6.36
CA PRO A 3 1.35 17.50 -6.43
C PRO A 3 1.37 16.75 -5.09
N ARG A 4 0.21 16.20 -4.70
CA ARG A 4 0.03 15.38 -3.50
C ARG A 4 -0.83 14.17 -3.85
N VAL A 5 -0.45 13.00 -3.34
CA VAL A 5 -1.25 11.78 -3.45
C VAL A 5 -2.10 11.68 -2.19
N THR A 6 -3.42 11.65 -2.34
CA THR A 6 -4.39 11.56 -1.23
C THR A 6 -5.18 10.25 -1.26
N VAL A 7 -5.29 9.62 -2.43
CA VAL A 7 -5.98 8.34 -2.61
C VAL A 7 -5.14 7.46 -3.52
N ILE A 8 -5.00 6.20 -3.13
CA ILE A 8 -4.42 5.15 -3.97
C ILE A 8 -5.52 4.13 -4.23
N THR A 9 -5.87 3.88 -5.49
CA THR A 9 -6.93 2.93 -5.86
C THR A 9 -6.32 1.64 -6.39
N LEU A 10 -6.72 0.50 -5.81
CA LEU A 10 -6.35 -0.83 -6.28
C LEU A 10 -7.54 -1.48 -6.98
N GLY A 11 -7.30 -1.90 -8.23
CA GLY A 11 -8.25 -2.70 -9.02
C GLY A 11 -8.27 -4.14 -8.53
N VAL A 12 -9.45 -4.66 -8.17
CA VAL A 12 -9.61 -6.06 -7.73
C VAL A 12 -10.70 -6.79 -8.51
N ASP A 13 -10.64 -8.12 -8.55
CA ASP A 13 -11.69 -8.93 -9.18
C ASP A 13 -12.86 -9.23 -8.22
N ASP A 14 -12.58 -9.35 -6.92
CA ASP A 14 -13.57 -9.65 -5.87
C ASP A 14 -13.43 -8.62 -4.73
N LEU A 15 -14.36 -7.66 -4.71
CA LEU A 15 -14.35 -6.56 -3.76
C LEU A 15 -14.55 -7.03 -2.32
N GLU A 16 -15.44 -7.98 -2.08
CA GLU A 16 -15.75 -8.47 -0.74
C GLU A 16 -14.59 -9.27 -0.15
N ARG A 17 -13.94 -10.10 -0.97
CA ARG A 17 -12.75 -10.83 -0.56
C ARG A 17 -11.61 -9.88 -0.20
N SER A 18 -11.39 -8.85 -1.02
CA SER A 18 -10.39 -7.83 -0.73
C SER A 18 -10.76 -7.02 0.52
N LEU A 19 -12.04 -6.68 0.72
CA LEU A 19 -12.52 -6.02 1.93
C LEU A 19 -12.16 -6.82 3.18
N ARG A 20 -12.50 -8.12 3.20
CA ARG A 20 -12.15 -9.02 4.31
C ARG A 20 -10.64 -9.10 4.53
N PHE A 21 -9.84 -9.16 3.46
CA PHE A 21 -8.39 -9.18 3.58
C PHE A 21 -7.82 -7.93 4.26
N TYR A 22 -8.20 -6.73 3.82
CA TYR A 22 -7.68 -5.48 4.37
C TYR A 22 -8.26 -5.15 5.75
N ARG A 23 -9.55 -5.41 5.97
CA ARG A 23 -10.22 -5.17 7.25
C ARG A 23 -9.87 -6.21 8.31
N ASP A 24 -10.09 -7.49 8.00
CA ASP A 24 -9.97 -8.57 9.00
C ASP A 24 -8.55 -9.14 9.06
N GLY A 25 -7.83 -9.13 7.93
CA GLY A 25 -6.44 -9.61 7.87
C GLY A 25 -5.42 -8.58 8.36
N LEU A 26 -5.55 -7.33 7.92
CA LEU A 26 -4.60 -6.25 8.26
C LEU A 26 -5.11 -5.28 9.34
N GLY A 27 -6.39 -5.34 9.70
CA GLY A 27 -6.96 -4.47 10.73
C GLY A 27 -7.16 -3.01 10.29
N LEU A 28 -7.21 -2.74 8.97
CA LEU A 28 -7.38 -1.37 8.47
C LEU A 28 -8.80 -0.87 8.74
N ALA A 29 -8.90 0.38 9.22
CA ALA A 29 -10.17 1.04 9.46
C ALA A 29 -10.88 1.33 8.14
N THR A 30 -12.17 0.96 8.06
CA THR A 30 -13.02 1.15 6.89
C THR A 30 -14.47 1.36 7.30
N GLU A 31 -15.20 2.14 6.52
CA GLU A 31 -16.65 2.29 6.64
C GLU A 31 -17.42 1.17 5.93
N GLY A 32 -16.72 0.28 5.21
CA GLY A 32 -17.30 -0.79 4.41
C GLY A 32 -17.32 -0.48 2.92
N ILE A 33 -18.17 -1.19 2.19
CA ILE A 33 -18.44 -0.94 0.78
C ILE A 33 -19.47 0.18 0.69
N ILE A 34 -19.19 1.17 -0.16
CA ILE A 34 -20.03 2.33 -0.42
C ILE A 34 -20.32 2.36 -1.92
N GLY A 35 -21.49 2.89 -2.33
CA GLY A 35 -21.81 3.07 -3.74
C GLY A 35 -22.35 1.82 -4.44
N GLU A 36 -22.80 0.81 -3.68
CA GLU A 36 -23.52 -0.35 -4.22
C GLU A 36 -24.84 0.05 -4.88
N GLU A 37 -25.39 1.21 -4.50
CA GLU A 37 -26.58 1.79 -5.10
C GLU A 37 -26.36 2.32 -6.53
N PHE A 38 -25.11 2.47 -6.97
CA PHE A 38 -24.75 2.91 -8.30
C PHE A 38 -24.22 1.74 -9.13
N GLU A 39 -24.62 1.65 -10.40
CA GLU A 39 -24.07 0.69 -11.34
C GLU A 39 -22.57 0.93 -11.47
N ASP A 40 -21.75 -0.09 -11.16
CA ASP A 40 -20.29 -0.01 -11.13
C ASP A 40 -19.66 0.93 -10.07
N GLY A 41 -20.47 1.43 -9.12
CA GLY A 41 -20.01 2.37 -8.10
C GLY A 41 -19.46 1.75 -6.82
N ALA A 42 -19.56 0.43 -6.66
CA ALA A 42 -19.18 -0.26 -5.43
C ALA A 42 -17.66 -0.12 -5.17
N VAL A 43 -17.30 0.58 -4.09
CA VAL A 43 -15.90 0.85 -3.70
C VAL A 43 -15.76 0.77 -2.19
N ALA A 44 -14.62 0.28 -1.72
CA ALA A 44 -14.28 0.28 -0.30
C ALA A 44 -13.10 1.22 -0.03
N PHE A 45 -13.22 2.08 0.98
CA PHE A 45 -12.15 2.98 1.41
C PHE A 45 -11.57 2.55 2.76
N PHE A 46 -10.24 2.65 2.87
CA PHE A 46 -9.48 2.38 4.08
C PHE A 46 -8.63 3.58 4.45
N ASP A 47 -8.61 3.91 5.74
CA ASP A 47 -7.74 4.95 6.27
C ASP A 47 -6.33 4.42 6.52
N LEU A 48 -5.33 5.10 5.96
CA LEU A 48 -3.91 4.79 6.18
C LEU A 48 -3.28 5.83 7.13
N GLN A 49 -2.65 6.86 6.58
CA GLN A 49 -2.10 7.99 7.32
C GLN A 49 -3.04 9.19 7.20
N PRO A 50 -2.94 10.22 8.06
CA PRO A 50 -3.75 11.42 7.93
C PRO A 50 -3.66 12.04 6.53
N GLY A 51 -4.79 12.06 5.82
CA GLY A 51 -4.88 12.58 4.45
C GLY A 51 -4.51 11.60 3.34
N LEU A 52 -4.28 10.32 3.66
CA LEU A 52 -4.04 9.24 2.70
C LEU A 52 -5.05 8.11 2.91
N LYS A 53 -5.81 7.79 1.87
CA LYS A 53 -6.73 6.66 1.83
C LYS A 53 -6.30 5.61 0.80
N LEU A 54 -6.56 4.36 1.10
CA LEU A 54 -6.51 3.25 0.14
C LEU A 54 -7.94 2.96 -0.31
N ALA A 55 -8.19 2.98 -1.60
CA ALA A 55 -9.46 2.59 -2.19
C ALA A 55 -9.30 1.24 -2.89
N VAL A 56 -10.32 0.40 -2.79
CA VAL A 56 -10.39 -0.88 -3.49
C VAL A 56 -11.64 -0.86 -4.35
N TRP A 57 -11.46 -1.06 -5.65
CA TRP A 57 -12.52 -0.92 -6.64
C TRP A 57 -12.45 -2.05 -7.67
N PRO A 58 -13.59 -2.67 -8.06
CA PRO A 58 -13.63 -3.62 -9.16
C PRO A 58 -12.90 -3.19 -10.44
N ARG A 59 -12.06 -4.08 -10.98
CA ARG A 59 -11.33 -3.85 -12.25
C ARG A 59 -12.27 -3.60 -13.43
N ALA A 60 -13.42 -4.29 -13.47
CA ALA A 60 -14.41 -4.10 -14.52
C ALA A 60 -14.97 -2.67 -14.52
N SER A 61 -15.32 -2.17 -13.34
CA SER A 61 -15.82 -0.81 -13.15
C SER A 61 -14.74 0.24 -13.44
N LEU A 62 -13.50 0.01 -13.01
CA LEU A 62 -12.36 0.88 -13.34
C LEU A 62 -12.06 0.91 -14.85
N ALA A 63 -12.19 -0.21 -15.55
CA ALA A 63 -12.05 -0.27 -17.01
C ALA A 63 -13.15 0.53 -17.72
N LYS A 64 -14.40 0.43 -17.24
CA LYS A 64 -15.54 1.21 -17.75
C LYS A 64 -15.33 2.72 -17.55
N ASP A 65 -14.87 3.14 -16.37
CA ASP A 65 -14.61 4.55 -16.05
C ASP A 65 -13.43 5.13 -16.84
N SER A 66 -12.32 4.39 -16.95
CA SER A 66 -11.14 4.84 -17.69
C SER A 66 -11.26 4.74 -19.21
N GLY A 67 -12.25 4.01 -19.72
CA GLY A 67 -12.40 3.68 -21.14
C GLY A 67 -11.31 2.75 -21.69
N LEU A 68 -10.51 2.14 -20.81
CA LEU A 68 -9.46 1.21 -21.17
C LEU A 68 -9.98 -0.24 -21.23
N PRO A 69 -9.43 -1.10 -22.09
CA PRO A 69 -9.83 -2.50 -22.13
C PRO A 69 -9.42 -3.22 -20.85
N LEU A 70 -10.30 -4.09 -20.36
CA LEU A 70 -9.99 -4.98 -19.24
C LEU A 70 -8.94 -6.00 -19.67
N SER A 71 -7.77 -5.97 -19.02
CA SER A 71 -6.69 -6.95 -19.22
C SER A 71 -6.82 -8.14 -18.26
N SER A 72 -6.00 -9.18 -18.45
CA SER A 72 -5.82 -10.25 -17.45
C SER A 72 -5.06 -9.73 -16.23
N ALA A 73 -5.38 -10.23 -15.04
CA ALA A 73 -4.66 -9.90 -13.81
C ALA A 73 -3.20 -10.41 -13.83
N SER A 74 -2.28 -9.60 -13.31
CA SER A 74 -0.88 -9.98 -13.10
C SER A 74 -0.38 -9.54 -11.71
N ALA A 75 0.29 -10.47 -11.01
CA ALA A 75 0.81 -10.25 -9.66
C ALA A 75 1.93 -9.20 -9.59
N THR A 76 2.49 -8.80 -10.74
CA THR A 76 3.56 -7.80 -10.83
C THR A 76 3.08 -6.45 -11.37
N GLU A 77 1.76 -6.23 -11.51
CA GLU A 77 1.19 -4.99 -12.04
C GLU A 77 1.55 -3.77 -11.18
N PHE A 78 1.67 -3.96 -9.87
CA PHE A 78 1.91 -2.87 -8.95
C PHE A 78 2.57 -3.34 -7.66
N SER A 79 3.49 -2.54 -7.13
CA SER A 79 4.03 -2.73 -5.79
C SER A 79 4.15 -1.38 -5.09
N LEU A 80 3.67 -1.31 -3.84
CA LEU A 80 3.89 -0.17 -2.96
C LEU A 80 5.04 -0.51 -2.03
N VAL A 81 6.07 0.33 -2.04
CA VAL A 81 7.23 0.17 -1.16
C VAL A 81 7.50 1.48 -0.45
N TRP A 82 7.70 1.41 0.86
CA TRP A 82 8.15 2.54 1.64
C TRP A 82 9.67 2.71 1.46
N CYS A 83 10.10 3.75 0.75
CA CYS A 83 11.52 4.07 0.62
C CYS A 83 11.92 5.14 1.64
N PHE A 84 12.60 4.73 2.70
CA PHE A 84 13.11 5.67 3.71
C PHE A 84 14.53 6.12 3.32
N ILE A 85 14.64 7.15 2.47
CA ILE A 85 15.92 7.84 2.25
C ILE A 85 16.05 8.91 3.33
N ASN A 86 16.48 8.51 4.52
CA ASN A 86 16.86 9.48 5.53
C ASN A 86 18.37 9.74 5.41
N THR A 87 18.72 10.80 4.67
CA THR A 87 20.10 11.33 4.58
C THR A 87 20.74 11.48 5.97
N ILE A 88 19.94 11.74 7.02
CA ILE A 88 20.43 11.96 8.39
C ILE A 88 21.07 10.69 9.00
N ILE A 89 20.60 9.48 8.68
CA ILE A 89 21.22 8.24 9.20
C ILE A 89 22.55 7.98 8.51
N TYR A 90 22.65 8.21 7.20
CA TYR A 90 23.92 8.00 6.49
C TYR A 90 25.01 8.98 6.92
N THR A 91 24.68 10.22 7.29
CA THR A 91 25.73 11.18 7.72
C THR A 91 26.10 11.03 9.20
N GLN A 92 25.16 10.65 10.08
CA GLN A 92 25.41 10.57 11.54
C GLN A 92 25.73 9.15 12.03
N LEU A 93 25.10 8.12 11.49
CA LEU A 93 25.17 6.74 11.98
C LEU A 93 26.17 5.87 11.22
N TRP A 94 26.48 6.19 9.96
CA TRP A 94 27.46 5.44 9.17
C TRP A 94 28.87 5.42 9.78
N PRO A 95 29.44 6.55 10.27
CA PRO A 95 30.76 6.52 10.91
C PRO A 95 30.78 5.64 12.18
N LEU A 96 29.68 5.66 12.94
CA LEU A 96 29.53 4.88 14.17
C LEU A 96 29.37 3.37 13.90
N LEU A 97 28.61 3.02 12.85
CA LEU A 97 28.45 1.63 12.43
C LEU A 97 29.74 1.08 11.84
N HIS A 98 30.47 1.86 11.04
CA HIS A 98 31.76 1.47 10.47
C HIS A 98 32.83 1.28 11.56
N ALA A 99 32.85 2.14 12.59
CA ALA A 99 33.73 2.00 13.74
C ALA A 99 33.40 0.78 14.63
N ARG A 100 32.14 0.33 14.61
CA ARG A 100 31.70 -0.85 15.37
C ARG A 100 31.92 -2.16 14.61
N LEU A 101 31.80 -2.13 13.28
CA LEU A 101 32.08 -3.28 12.42
C LEU A 101 33.58 -3.57 12.29
N SER A 102 34.43 -2.54 12.35
CA SER A 102 35.90 -2.71 12.35
C SER A 102 36.48 -3.28 13.65
N ARG A 103 35.70 -3.31 14.74
CA ARG A 103 36.14 -3.82 16.06
C ARG A 103 35.68 -5.25 16.38
N GLY A 104 35.10 -5.96 15.42
CA GLY A 104 34.68 -7.36 15.57
C GLY A 104 33.38 -7.52 16.36
N TRP A 105 32.40 -8.18 15.75
CA TRP A 105 31.11 -8.46 16.36
C TRP A 105 31.23 -9.60 17.39
N PRO A 106 30.78 -9.44 18.65
CA PRO A 106 30.74 -10.57 19.57
C PRO A 106 29.65 -11.54 19.09
N ARG A 107 30.07 -12.72 18.64
CA ARG A 107 29.15 -13.83 18.31
C ARG A 107 28.40 -14.24 19.57
N ARG A 108 27.13 -13.83 19.72
CA ARG A 108 26.20 -14.50 20.64
C ARG A 108 25.59 -15.67 19.88
N SER A 109 25.91 -16.88 20.33
CA SER A 109 25.21 -18.10 19.96
C SER A 109 23.75 -18.00 20.42
N TRP A 110 22.82 -18.12 19.49
CA TRP A 110 21.44 -18.48 19.80
C TRP A 110 21.32 -19.97 19.49
N SER A 111 21.07 -20.74 20.55
CA SER A 111 20.70 -22.16 20.55
C SER A 111 19.35 -22.40 19.90
#